data_AF-A0ABD4UTQ3-F1
#
_entry.id   AF-A0ABD4UTQ3-F1
#
_cell.length_a   1.000
_cell.length_b   1.000
_cell.length_c   1.000
_cell.angle_alpha   90.00
_cell.angle_beta   90.00
_cell.angle_gamma   90.00
#
_symmetry.space_group_name_H-M   'P 1'
#
loop_
_entity.id
_entity.type
_entity.pdbx_description
1 polymer ?
#
loop_
_entity_poly.entity_id
_entity_poly.type
_entity_poly.pdbx_seq_one_letter_code
_entity_poly.pdbx_strand_id
1 'polypeptide(L)'
;MSPELRTRYVFTITAAIAEVTSAGDIGTGVRRIIPIIGGEVKGERINGKVLPFGADFQIIRPSELIELEAKYAFETDDGAVVYVENKGIRFGPVELLHKLKRGEPVDPKLIYFRTVPKFETGAEKYRW
;
A
#
# COMPACT_ATOMS: atom_id res chain seq x y z
N MET A 1 -21.11 -28.75 -0.16
CA MET A 1 -20.06 -28.23 -1.07
C MET A 1 -19.42 -27.03 -0.41
N SER A 2 -18.09 -26.92 -0.44
CA SER A 2 -17.37 -25.74 0.09
C SER A 2 -17.56 -24.55 -0.85
N PRO A 3 -17.78 -23.32 -0.33
CA PRO A 3 -17.82 -22.12 -1.16
C PRO A 3 -16.51 -21.91 -1.94
N GLU A 4 -16.62 -21.39 -3.16
CA GLU A 4 -15.46 -21.09 -4.03
C GLU A 4 -15.16 -19.58 -4.02
N LEU A 5 -13.87 -19.22 -3.87
CA LEU A 5 -13.41 -17.83 -3.98
C LEU A 5 -12.84 -17.59 -5.39
N ARG A 6 -13.38 -16.60 -6.10
CA ARG A 6 -12.90 -16.17 -7.41
C ARG A 6 -12.39 -14.75 -7.35
N THR A 7 -11.27 -14.48 -8.00
CA THR A 7 -10.67 -13.14 -8.10
C THR A 7 -10.28 -12.85 -9.54
N ARG A 8 -10.17 -11.56 -9.88
CA ARG A 8 -9.70 -11.09 -11.17
C ARG A 8 -8.77 -9.91 -10.95
N TYR A 9 -7.59 -9.93 -11.56
CA TYR A 9 -6.72 -8.77 -11.60
C TYR A 9 -7.38 -7.64 -12.40
N VAL A 10 -7.30 -6.40 -11.88
CA VAL A 10 -7.98 -5.23 -12.48
C VAL A 10 -7.02 -4.12 -12.88
N PHE A 11 -6.08 -3.76 -12.01
CA PHE A 11 -5.09 -2.70 -12.22
C PHE A 11 -3.96 -2.80 -11.19
N THR A 12 -2.90 -2.02 -11.44
CA THR A 12 -1.77 -1.83 -10.52
C THR A 12 -1.69 -0.36 -10.11
N ILE A 13 -1.39 -0.13 -8.84
CA ILE A 13 -0.95 1.17 -8.32
C ILE A 13 0.54 1.06 -8.04
N THR A 14 1.34 1.93 -8.65
CA THR A 14 2.75 2.11 -8.34
C THR A 14 2.89 3.43 -7.57
N ALA A 15 3.02 3.36 -6.25
CA ALA A 15 3.21 4.55 -5.41
C ALA A 15 4.71 4.83 -5.18
N ALA A 16 5.14 6.05 -5.48
CA ALA A 16 6.47 6.54 -5.14
C ALA A 16 6.48 6.97 -3.66
N ILE A 17 7.51 6.55 -2.92
CA ILE A 17 7.64 6.79 -1.48
C ILE A 17 8.91 7.57 -1.16
N ALA A 18 8.84 8.40 -0.11
CA ALA A 18 9.97 9.15 0.40
C ALA A 18 10.61 8.47 1.64
N GLU A 19 11.53 9.20 2.28
CA GLU A 19 12.22 8.73 3.49
C GLU A 19 11.29 8.47 4.66
N VAL A 20 11.70 7.53 5.50
CA VAL A 20 10.95 7.10 6.68
C VAL A 20 11.10 8.11 7.81
N THR A 21 9.99 8.54 8.40
CA THR A 21 9.98 9.22 9.70
C THR A 21 9.54 8.24 10.78
N SER A 22 10.32 8.08 11.87
CA SER A 22 9.93 7.23 13.00
C SER A 22 9.50 8.04 14.21
N ALA A 23 8.40 7.64 14.84
CA ALA A 23 7.96 8.18 16.13
C ALA A 23 8.47 7.34 17.32
N GLY A 24 9.25 6.28 17.06
CA GLY A 24 9.77 5.39 18.10
C GLY A 24 8.81 4.29 18.54
N ASP A 25 9.17 3.62 19.63
CA ASP A 25 8.36 2.58 20.26
C ASP A 25 7.14 3.20 20.97
N ILE A 26 5.95 2.69 20.65
CA ILE A 26 4.66 3.12 21.21
C ILE A 26 4.07 2.08 22.19
N GLY A 27 4.91 1.18 22.72
CA GLY A 27 4.52 0.13 23.67
C GLY A 27 3.89 -1.11 23.02
N THR A 28 3.54 -1.04 21.74
CA THR A 28 3.00 -2.17 20.96
C THR A 28 3.80 -2.45 19.68
N GLY A 29 4.95 -1.79 19.52
CA GLY A 29 5.77 -1.80 18.32
C GLY A 29 6.28 -0.41 17.97
N VAL A 30 7.07 -0.31 16.91
CA VAL A 30 7.65 0.96 16.44
C VAL A 30 6.72 1.60 15.43
N ARG A 31 6.27 2.84 15.70
CA ARG A 31 5.50 3.66 14.76
C ARG A 31 6.46 4.31 13.76
N ARG A 32 6.17 4.15 12.47
CA ARG A 32 6.83 4.90 11.39
C ARG A 32 5.85 5.37 10.33
N ILE A 33 6.23 6.41 9.61
CA ILE A 33 5.43 7.12 8.62
C ILE A 33 6.26 7.20 7.35
N ILE A 34 5.70 6.76 6.23
CA ILE A 34 6.35 6.78 4.92
C ILE A 34 5.53 7.68 3.99
N PRO A 35 6.00 8.90 3.64
CA PRO A 35 5.26 9.79 2.75
C PRO A 35 5.11 9.19 1.35
N ILE A 36 3.91 9.39 0.77
CA ILE A 36 3.62 9.07 -0.62
C ILE A 36 3.73 10.36 -1.43
N ILE A 37 4.60 10.34 -2.45
CA ILE A 37 5.02 11.54 -3.19
C ILE A 37 4.55 11.56 -4.64
N GLY A 38 3.71 10.59 -5.02
CA GLY A 38 3.16 10.46 -6.36
C GLY A 38 3.19 9.02 -6.85
N GLY A 39 3.11 8.83 -8.16
CA GLY A 39 3.06 7.50 -8.76
C GLY A 39 2.06 7.39 -9.90
N GLU A 40 1.75 6.17 -10.30
CA GLU A 40 0.86 5.87 -11.42
C GLU A 40 -0.17 4.78 -11.08
N VAL A 41 -1.31 4.85 -11.75
CA VAL A 41 -2.34 3.82 -11.77
C VAL A 41 -2.49 3.34 -13.20
N LYS A 42 -2.42 2.03 -13.43
CA LYS A 42 -2.52 1.44 -14.77
C LYS A 42 -3.38 0.17 -14.77
N GLY A 43 -4.32 0.12 -15.70
CA GLY A 43 -5.21 -1.01 -15.90
C GLY A 43 -6.05 -0.86 -17.16
N GLU A 44 -6.75 -1.92 -17.54
CA GLU A 44 -7.56 -1.95 -18.78
C GLU A 44 -8.65 -0.87 -18.79
N ARG A 45 -9.25 -0.58 -17.63
CA ARG A 45 -10.40 0.34 -17.49
C ARG A 45 -10.10 1.61 -16.67
N ILE A 46 -8.89 1.73 -16.15
CA ILE A 46 -8.51 2.82 -15.25
C ILE A 46 -7.02 3.13 -15.42
N ASN A 47 -6.73 4.39 -15.72
CA ASN A 47 -5.38 4.93 -15.82
C ASN A 47 -5.37 6.29 -15.14
N GLY A 48 -4.26 6.63 -14.49
CA GLY A 48 -4.16 7.86 -13.72
C GLY A 48 -2.83 8.04 -13.00
N LYS A 49 -2.79 9.06 -12.15
CA LYS A 49 -1.62 9.45 -11.37
C LYS A 49 -1.95 9.50 -9.89
N VAL A 50 -1.10 8.91 -9.07
CA VAL A 50 -1.17 9.08 -7.61
C VAL A 50 -0.82 10.54 -7.30
N LEU A 51 -1.66 11.19 -6.51
CA LEU A 51 -1.47 12.58 -6.14
C LEU A 51 -0.30 12.72 -5.13
N PRO A 52 0.40 13.87 -5.11
CA PRO A 52 1.63 14.04 -4.34
C PRO A 52 1.35 14.36 -2.86
N PHE A 53 0.50 13.55 -2.23
CA PHE A 53 0.18 13.64 -0.81
C PHE A 53 -0.31 12.30 -0.25
N GLY A 54 -0.29 12.21 1.08
CA GLY A 54 -0.63 10.99 1.80
C GLY A 54 0.60 10.32 2.39
N ALA A 55 0.37 9.23 3.12
CA ALA A 55 1.43 8.46 3.75
C ALA A 55 0.95 7.05 4.07
N ASP A 56 1.91 6.17 4.31
CA ASP A 56 1.70 4.89 4.97
C ASP A 56 2.10 4.98 6.45
N PHE A 57 1.11 4.80 7.32
CA PHE A 57 1.25 4.85 8.77
C PHE A 57 1.47 3.44 9.30
N GLN A 58 2.73 3.00 9.30
CA GLN A 58 3.08 1.64 9.65
C GLN A 58 3.35 1.43 11.15
N ILE A 59 3.09 0.22 11.63
CA ILE A 59 3.59 -0.29 12.92
C ILE A 59 4.47 -1.50 12.64
N ILE A 60 5.71 -1.48 13.13
CA ILE A 60 6.58 -2.66 13.17
C ILE A 60 6.38 -3.35 14.52
N ARG A 61 5.78 -4.53 14.53
CA ARG A 61 5.58 -5.35 15.73
C ARG A 61 6.91 -5.95 16.22
N PRO A 62 6.99 -6.37 17.50
CA PRO A 62 8.19 -7.03 18.04
C PRO A 62 8.61 -8.29 17.25
N SER A 63 7.67 -8.95 16.57
CA SER A 63 7.91 -10.11 15.71
C SER A 63 8.46 -9.75 14.32
N GLU A 64 8.72 -8.47 14.04
CA GLU A 64 9.06 -7.92 12.71
C GLU A 64 7.91 -7.87 11.70
N LEU A 65 6.68 -8.26 12.09
CA LEU A 65 5.49 -8.02 11.29
C LEU A 65 5.25 -6.52 11.12
N ILE A 66 4.98 -6.10 9.90
CA ILE A 66 4.65 -4.72 9.59
C ILE A 66 3.18 -4.63 9.27
N GLU A 67 2.45 -3.87 10.08
CA GLU A 67 1.09 -3.43 9.78
C GLU A 67 1.17 -2.18 8.92
N LEU A 68 0.39 -2.15 7.83
CA LEU A 68 0.33 -1.03 6.90
C LEU A 68 -1.05 -0.38 6.98
N GLU A 69 -1.06 0.95 6.90
CA GLU A 69 -2.25 1.75 6.78
C GLU A 69 -1.90 2.97 5.92
N ALA A 70 -2.02 2.81 4.60
CA ALA A 70 -1.77 3.90 3.66
C ALA A 70 -3.05 4.66 3.34
N LYS A 71 -2.97 5.99 3.38
CA LYS A 71 -4.04 6.91 2.98
C LYS A 71 -3.50 7.91 1.98
N TYR A 72 -4.07 7.91 0.78
CA TYR A 72 -3.66 8.75 -0.35
C TYR A 72 -4.81 8.85 -1.35
N ALA A 73 -4.59 9.50 -2.49
CA ALA A 73 -5.54 9.54 -3.59
C ALA A 73 -4.83 9.43 -4.94
N PHE A 74 -5.57 9.07 -5.97
CA PHE A 74 -5.13 9.21 -7.36
C PHE A 74 -6.20 9.92 -8.19
N GLU A 75 -5.76 10.57 -9.26
CA GLU A 75 -6.60 11.21 -10.26
C GLU A 75 -6.48 10.44 -11.58
N THR A 76 -7.61 10.07 -12.17
CA THR A 76 -7.65 9.35 -13.45
C THR A 76 -7.46 10.29 -14.64
N ASP A 77 -7.08 9.75 -15.78
CA ASP A 77 -6.87 10.53 -17.02
C ASP A 77 -8.15 11.23 -17.53
N ASP A 78 -9.33 10.78 -17.08
CA ASP A 78 -10.63 11.38 -17.36
C ASP A 78 -11.20 12.22 -16.19
N GLY A 79 -10.36 12.56 -15.21
CA GLY A 79 -10.65 13.56 -14.18
C GLY A 79 -11.39 13.06 -12.94
N ALA A 80 -11.51 11.76 -12.73
CA ALA A 80 -12.05 11.22 -11.47
C ALA A 80 -10.97 11.20 -10.38
N VAL A 81 -11.32 11.69 -9.19
CA VAL A 81 -10.48 11.54 -7.99
C VAL A 81 -10.97 10.34 -7.19
N VAL A 82 -10.03 9.47 -6.82
CA VAL A 82 -10.29 8.26 -6.02
C VAL A 82 -9.43 8.32 -4.76
N TYR A 83 -10.07 8.41 -3.60
CA TYR A 83 -9.43 8.21 -2.31
C TYR A 83 -9.11 6.73 -2.11
N VAL A 84 -7.95 6.44 -1.53
CA VAL A 84 -7.49 5.09 -1.24
C VAL A 84 -7.15 4.96 0.25
N GLU A 85 -7.80 4.01 0.91
CA GLU A 85 -7.35 3.45 2.20
C GLU A 85 -6.84 2.03 1.96
N ASN A 86 -5.53 1.81 2.13
CA ASN A 86 -4.90 0.52 1.86
C ASN A 86 -4.30 -0.07 3.13
N LYS A 87 -5.01 -1.04 3.72
CA LYS A 87 -4.61 -1.73 4.95
C LYS A 87 -4.10 -3.13 4.67
N GLY A 88 -3.07 -3.57 5.38
CA GLY A 88 -2.59 -4.93 5.24
C GLY A 88 -1.39 -5.25 6.11
N ILE A 89 -0.70 -6.33 5.75
CA ILE A 89 0.49 -6.79 6.47
C ILE A 89 1.62 -7.12 5.50
N ARG A 90 2.85 -6.90 5.97
CA ARG A 90 4.08 -7.38 5.34
C ARG A 90 4.85 -8.22 6.34
N PHE A 91 5.18 -9.45 5.93
CA PHE A 91 5.87 -10.43 6.77
C PHE A 91 6.70 -11.42 5.93
N GLY A 92 7.62 -12.12 6.58
CA GLY A 92 8.55 -13.05 5.93
C GLY A 92 9.70 -13.42 6.85
N PRO A 93 10.72 -14.14 6.35
CA PRO A 93 11.94 -14.42 7.10
C PRO A 93 12.60 -13.13 7.61
N VAL A 94 12.99 -13.13 8.88
CA VAL A 94 13.48 -11.94 9.60
C VAL A 94 14.71 -11.32 8.90
N GLU A 95 15.59 -12.16 8.36
CA GLU A 95 16.77 -11.75 7.62
C GLU A 95 16.40 -10.92 6.37
N LEU A 96 15.34 -11.31 5.67
CA LEU A 96 14.83 -10.60 4.49
C LEU A 96 14.12 -9.30 4.89
N LEU A 97 13.40 -9.29 6.01
CA LEU A 97 12.78 -8.07 6.55
C LEU A 97 13.84 -7.05 6.96
N HIS A 98 14.95 -7.48 7.54
CA HIS A 98 16.08 -6.61 7.85
C HIS A 98 16.77 -6.06 6.59
N LYS A 99 16.90 -6.86 5.52
CA LYS A 99 17.37 -6.37 4.20
C LYS A 99 16.48 -5.25 3.68
N LEU A 100 15.16 -5.44 3.70
CA LEU A 100 14.20 -4.41 3.30
C LEU A 100 14.31 -3.13 4.15
N LYS A 101 14.53 -3.25 5.47
CA LYS A 101 14.74 -2.08 6.34
C LYS A 101 15.98 -1.26 5.95
N ARG A 102 17.02 -1.90 5.41
CA ARG A 102 18.24 -1.24 4.93
C ARG A 102 18.15 -0.76 3.48
N GLY A 103 17.00 -0.92 2.82
CA GLY A 103 16.82 -0.57 1.42
C GLY A 103 17.49 -1.54 0.43
N GLU A 104 17.90 -2.72 0.90
CA GLU A 104 18.46 -3.75 0.02
C GLU A 104 17.36 -4.43 -0.79
N PRO A 105 17.62 -4.78 -2.06
CA PRO A 105 16.66 -5.49 -2.89
C PRO A 105 16.40 -6.91 -2.36
N VAL A 106 15.12 -7.28 -2.31
CA VAL A 106 14.64 -8.63 -1.97
C VAL A 106 13.61 -9.02 -3.02
N ASP A 107 13.64 -10.27 -3.49
CA ASP A 107 12.61 -10.80 -4.40
C ASP A 107 11.24 -10.70 -3.71
N PRO A 108 10.27 -9.95 -4.27
CA PRO A 108 8.93 -9.82 -3.70
C PRO A 108 8.20 -11.16 -3.52
N LYS A 109 8.55 -12.20 -4.28
CA LYS A 109 7.95 -13.54 -4.15
C LYS A 109 8.28 -14.22 -2.82
N LEU A 110 9.35 -13.80 -2.15
CA LEU A 110 9.78 -14.34 -0.86
C LEU A 110 9.13 -13.62 0.33
N ILE A 111 8.34 -12.56 0.07
CA ILE A 111 7.72 -11.73 1.09
C ILE A 111 6.20 -11.90 1.01
N TYR A 112 5.59 -12.25 2.13
CA TYR A 112 4.15 -12.11 2.27
C TYR A 112 3.83 -10.62 2.37
N PHE A 113 3.27 -10.05 1.32
CA PHE A 113 2.83 -8.65 1.31
C PHE A 113 1.46 -8.57 0.66
N ARG A 114 0.41 -8.47 1.49
CA ARG A 114 -0.99 -8.49 1.03
C ARG A 114 -1.77 -7.42 1.77
N THR A 115 -2.64 -6.75 1.02
CA THR A 115 -3.47 -5.65 1.52
C THR A 115 -4.91 -5.79 1.02
N VAL A 116 -5.81 -5.02 1.63
CA VAL A 116 -7.21 -4.87 1.24
C VAL A 116 -7.44 -3.38 0.99
N PRO A 117 -7.28 -2.92 -0.26
CA PRO A 117 -7.55 -1.53 -0.60
C PRO A 117 -9.05 -1.26 -0.60
N LYS A 118 -9.44 -0.10 -0.07
CA LYS A 118 -10.78 0.47 -0.16
C LYS A 118 -10.71 1.78 -0.93
N PHE A 119 -11.74 2.02 -1.72
CA PHE A 119 -11.81 3.15 -2.65
C PHE A 119 -13.06 3.97 -2.39
N GLU A 120 -12.94 5.29 -2.51
CA GLU A 120 -14.08 6.22 -2.47
C GLU A 120 -13.95 7.23 -3.60
N THR A 121 -15.04 7.46 -4.34
CA THR A 121 -15.08 8.44 -5.43
C THR A 121 -16.50 8.90 -5.69
N GLY A 122 -16.64 10.16 -6.12
CA GLY A 122 -17.91 10.71 -6.60
C GLY A 122 -18.22 10.37 -8.07
N ALA A 123 -17.23 9.87 -8.82
CA ALA A 123 -17.37 9.63 -10.26
C ALA A 123 -18.20 8.38 -10.55
N GLU A 124 -19.31 8.54 -11.26
CA GLU A 124 -20.25 7.45 -11.56
C GLU A 124 -19.59 6.28 -12.31
N LYS A 125 -18.65 6.59 -13.22
CA LYS A 125 -17.88 5.60 -14.00
C LYS A 125 -17.09 4.61 -13.13
N TYR A 126 -16.72 5.01 -11.91
CA TYR A 126 -15.83 4.26 -11.01
C TYR A 126 -16.55 3.75 -9.74
N ARG A 127 -17.88 3.61 -9.76
CA ARG A 127 -18.69 3.07 -8.63
C ARG A 127 -18.65 1.54 -8.46
N TRP A 128 -17.94 0.82 -9.33
CA TRP A 128 -17.86 -0.64 -9.31
C TRP A 128 -16.95 -1.18 -8.20
#